data_AF-R2XM26-F1
#
_entry.id   AF-R2XM26-F1
#
_cell.length_a   1.000
_cell.length_b   1.000
_cell.length_c   1.000
_cell.angle_alpha   90.00
_cell.angle_beta   90.00
_cell.angle_gamma   90.00
#
_symmetry.space_group_name_H-M   'P 1'
#
loop_
_entity.id
_entity.type
_entity.pdbx_description
1 polymer ?
#
loop_
_entity_poly.entity_id
_entity_poly.type
_entity_poly.pdbx_seq_one_letter_code
_entity_poly.pdbx_strand_id
1 'polypeptide(L)' 'MMEDFIRRNIGAEYAGFYKNCSKQTKTNIDIEMLAYLTHADSEQPVSLREETVIKNGKIKKRYIIEADLKRN' A
#
# COMPACT_ATOMS: atom_id res chain seq x y z
N MET A 1 -12.45 6.42 -3.97
CA MET A 1 -11.01 6.34 -4.30
C MET A 1 -10.19 6.55 -3.03
N MET A 2 -8.87 6.27 -3.03
CA MET A 2 -8.04 6.43 -1.81
C MET A 2 -8.15 7.83 -1.19
N GLU A 3 -8.25 8.89 -2.02
CA GLU A 3 -8.49 10.25 -1.54
C GLU A 3 -9.77 10.35 -0.70
N ASP A 4 -10.88 9.73 -1.12
CA ASP A 4 -12.14 9.73 -0.39
C ASP A 4 -12.03 8.96 0.93
N PHE A 5 -11.28 7.85 0.93
CA PHE A 5 -11.01 7.08 2.13
C PHE A 5 -10.24 7.93 3.15
N ILE A 6 -9.15 8.57 2.73
CA ILE A 6 -8.36 9.47 3.59
C ILE A 6 -9.24 10.62 4.09
N ARG A 7 -10.04 11.23 3.21
CA ARG A 7 -10.93 12.36 3.55
C ARG A 7 -11.95 11.99 4.62
N ARG A 8 -12.54 10.80 4.53
CA ARG A 8 -13.59 10.33 5.45
C ARG A 8 -13.05 9.80 6.78
N ASN A 9 -11.86 9.19 6.78
CA ASN A 9 -11.35 8.46 7.94
C ASN A 9 -10.18 9.14 8.66
N ILE A 10 -9.40 9.97 7.97
CA ILE A 10 -8.18 10.59 8.53
C ILE A 10 -8.33 12.11 8.58
N GLY A 11 -8.77 12.73 7.49
CA GLY A 11 -9.05 14.17 7.45
C GLY A 11 -8.89 14.79 6.06
N ALA A 12 -9.52 15.95 5.88
CA ALA A 12 -9.49 16.69 4.63
C ALA A 12 -8.08 17.21 4.27
N GLU A 13 -7.25 17.52 5.27
CA GLU A 13 -5.86 17.98 5.07
C GLU A 13 -4.99 16.90 4.42
N TYR A 14 -5.05 15.67 4.94
CA TYR A 14 -4.30 14.53 4.42
C TYR A 14 -4.82 14.10 3.05
N ALA A 15 -6.12 14.24 2.79
CA ALA A 15 -6.68 14.02 1.47
C ALA A 15 -6.17 15.06 0.46
N GLY A 16 -6.02 16.31 0.89
CA GLY A 16 -5.39 17.38 0.11
C GLY A 16 -3.92 17.09 -0.18
N PHE A 17 -3.16 16.63 0.81
CA PHE A 17 -1.78 16.19 0.63
C PHE A 17 -1.68 15.04 -0.38
N TYR A 18 -2.47 13.98 -0.19
CA TYR A 18 -2.52 12.83 -1.09
C TYR A 18 -2.86 13.28 -2.51
N LYS A 19 -3.86 14.13 -2.70
CA LYS A 19 -4.25 14.64 -4.02
C LYS A 19 -3.11 15.35 -4.75
N ASN A 20 -2.34 16.16 -4.03
CA ASN A 20 -1.32 17.04 -4.60
C ASN A 20 0.08 16.42 -4.66
N CYS A 21 0.32 15.28 -4.03
CA CYS A 21 1.65 14.65 -4.04
C CYS A 21 1.95 13.91 -5.36
N SER A 22 3.22 13.56 -5.55
CA SER A 22 3.70 12.89 -6.76
C SER A 22 3.05 11.51 -6.94
N LYS A 23 3.00 11.00 -8.18
CA LYS A 23 2.50 9.63 -8.45
C LYS A 23 3.27 8.57 -7.66
N GLN A 24 4.58 8.75 -7.51
CA GLN A 24 5.43 7.85 -6.72
C GLN A 24 5.01 7.88 -5.25
N THR A 25 4.82 9.07 -4.68
CA THR A 25 4.38 9.25 -3.29
C THR A 25 3.00 8.62 -3.06
N LYS A 26 2.04 8.85 -3.97
CA LYS A 26 0.73 8.19 -3.92
C LYS A 26 0.85 6.67 -3.90
N THR A 27 1.69 6.12 -4.77
CA THR A 27 1.92 4.67 -4.84
C THR A 27 2.46 4.12 -3.52
N ASN A 28 3.41 4.81 -2.89
CA ASN A 28 3.94 4.40 -1.59
C ASN A 28 2.86 4.44 -0.50
N ILE A 29 2.06 5.51 -0.44
CA ILE A 29 0.94 5.64 0.51
C ILE A 29 -0.05 4.48 0.31
N ASP A 30 -0.41 4.19 -0.93
CA ASP A 30 -1.34 3.11 -1.26
C ASP A 30 -0.81 1.75 -0.77
N ILE A 31 0.47 1.47 -0.99
CA ILE A 31 1.12 0.22 -0.57
C ILE A 31 1.19 0.10 0.95
N GLU A 32 1.57 1.17 1.64
CA GLU A 32 1.64 1.19 3.11
C GLU A 32 0.26 1.00 3.74
N MET A 33 -0.78 1.63 3.17
CA MET A 33 -2.15 1.40 3.61
C MET A 33 -2.60 -0.04 3.37
N LEU A 34 -2.28 -0.64 2.23
CA LEU A 34 -2.57 -2.04 1.98
C LEU A 34 -1.86 -2.95 2.98
N ALA A 35 -0.61 -2.68 3.32
CA ALA A 35 0.13 -3.44 4.33
C ALA A 35 -0.54 -3.33 5.71
N TYR A 36 -0.94 -2.13 6.11
CA TYR A 36 -1.67 -1.90 7.37
C TYR A 36 -3.02 -2.63 7.40
N LEU A 37 -3.80 -2.55 6.32
CA LEU A 37 -5.10 -3.24 6.23
C LEU A 37 -4.93 -4.77 6.28
N THR A 38 -3.90 -5.30 5.62
CA THR A 38 -3.57 -6.73 5.66
C THR A 38 -3.18 -7.16 7.08
N HIS A 39 -2.49 -6.31 7.83
CA HIS A 39 -2.16 -6.55 9.24
C HIS A 39 -3.42 -6.57 10.12
N ALA A 40 -4.29 -5.58 9.93
CA ALA A 40 -5.53 -5.47 10.69
C ALA A 40 -6.48 -6.67 10.47
N ASP A 41 -6.51 -7.22 9.25
CA ASP A 41 -7.34 -8.39 8.91
C ASP A 41 -6.77 -9.71 9.45
N SER A 42 -5.44 -9.90 9.37
CA SER A 42 -4.80 -11.14 9.82
C SER A 42 -4.44 -11.17 11.32
N GLU A 43 -4.31 -10.01 11.95
CA GLU A 43 -3.65 -9.82 13.25
C GLU A 43 -2.25 -10.48 13.32
N GLN A 44 -1.60 -10.65 12.17
CA GLN A 44 -0.27 -11.25 12.05
C GLN A 44 0.72 -10.23 11.49
N PRO A 45 2.03 -10.37 11.78
CA PRO A 45 3.03 -9.53 11.17
C PRO A 45 2.92 -9.52 9.64
N VAL A 46 3.02 -8.32 9.05
CA VAL A 46 3.04 -8.14 7.60
C VAL A 46 4.44 -7.77 7.17
N SER A 47 4.92 -8.44 6.13
CA SER A 47 6.18 -8.10 5.45
C SER A 47 5.88 -7.43 4.12
N LEU A 48 6.63 -6.35 3.84
CA LEU A 48 6.62 -5.66 2.56
C LEU A 48 7.97 -5.88 1.88
N ARG A 49 7.95 -6.42 0.67
CA ARG A 49 9.14 -6.60 -0.17
C ARG A 49 8.98 -5.85 -1.48
N GLU A 50 10.08 -5.23 -1.92
CA GLU A 50 10.18 -4.56 -3.20
C GLU A 50 11.24 -5.27 -4.06
N GLU A 51 10.88 -5.61 -5.30
CA GLU A 51 11.78 -6.28 -6.23
C GLU A 51 11.70 -5.66 -7.63
N THR A 52 12.83 -5.63 -8.33
CA THR A 52 12.86 -5.32 -9.76
C THR A 52 12.86 -6.63 -10.54
N VAL A 53 11.87 -6.80 -11.42
CA VAL A 53 11.68 -8.03 -12.19
C VAL A 53 11.62 -7.74 -13.68
N ILE A 54 12.18 -8.63 -14.50
CA ILE A 54 12.03 -8.60 -15.95
C ILE A 54 10.94 -9.61 -16.32
N LYS A 55 9.83 -9.14 -16.89
CA LYS A 55 8.70 -10.00 -17.31
C LYS A 55 8.23 -9.60 -18.70
N ASN A 56 8.25 -10.55 -19.64
CA ASN A 56 7.90 -10.36 -21.05
C ASN A 56 8.69 -9.21 -21.70
N GLY A 57 10.02 -9.17 -21.48
CA GLY A 57 10.91 -8.15 -22.02
C GLY A 57 10.77 -6.75 -21.39
N LYS A 58 9.93 -6.58 -20.36
CA LYS A 58 9.74 -5.30 -19.66
C LYS A 58 10.29 -5.34 -18.24
N ILE A 59 11.04 -4.31 -17.86
CA ILE A 59 11.46 -4.06 -16.47
C ILE A 59 10.23 -3.57 -15.70
N LYS A 60 9.97 -4.19 -14.55
CA LYS A 60 8.84 -3.87 -13.67
C LYS A 60 9.34 -3.77 -12.23
N LYS A 61 8.83 -2.82 -11.48
CA LYS A 61 8.90 -2.85 -10.01
C LYS A 61 7.71 -3.67 -9.50
N ARG A 62 7.97 -4.65 -8.64
CA ARG A 62 6.97 -5.50 -7.99
C ARG A 62 7.00 -5.23 -6.50
N TYR A 63 5.82 -5.00 -5.93
CA TYR A 63 5.61 -4.92 -4.50
C TYR A 63 4.88 -6.19 -4.06
N ILE A 64 5.37 -6.81 -2.99
CA ILE A 64 4.80 -8.04 -2.43
C ILE A 64 4.47 -7.75 -0.97
N ILE A 65 3.20 -7.96 -0.61
CA ILE A 65 2.70 -7.85 0.75
C ILE A 65 2.36 -9.27 1.19
N GLU A 66 3.02 -9.76 2.23
CA GLU A 66 2.81 -11.11 2.77
C GLU A 66 2.43 -10.97 4.25
N ALA A 67 1.33 -11.60 4.65
CA ALA A 67 0.95 -11.75 6.05
C ALA A 67 0.99 -13.23 6.41
N ASP A 68 1.53 -13.55 7.58
CA ASP A 68 1.42 -14.91 8.09
C ASP A 68 -0.05 -15.24 8.36
N LEU A 69 -0.44 -16.49 8.10
CA LEU A 69 -1.75 -16.98 8.49
C LEU A 69 -1.65 -17.61 9.88
N LYS A 70 -2.59 -17.30 10.78
CA LYS A 70 -2.71 -18.06 12.03
C LYS A 70 -2.90 -19.54 11.67
N ARG A 71 -2.02 -20.41 12.17
CA ARG A 71 -2.25 -21.86 12.11
C ARG A 71 -3.48 -22.15 12.97
N ASN A 72 -4.56 -22.60 12.33
CA ASN A 72 -5.70 -23.21 13.00
C ASN A 72 -5.28 -24.50 13.71
#